data_AF-A0A529NSR3-F1
#
_entry.id   AF-A0A529NSR3-F1
#
_cell.length_a   1.000
_cell.length_b   1.000
_cell.length_c   1.000
_cell.angle_alpha   90.00
_cell.angle_beta   90.00
_cell.angle_gamma   90.00
#
_symmetry.space_group_name_H-M   'P 1'
#
loop_
_entity.id
_entity.type
_entity.pdbx_description
1 polymer ?
#
loop_
_entity_poly.entity_id
_entity_poly.type
_entity_poly.pdbx_seq_one_letter_code
_entity_poly.pdbx_strand_id
1 'polypeptide(L)'
;IRPARVALIRARVFMVAALKSGKVAGAGIDVFEVEPAENNELFGMENVVATPHLGASTAEAQENVALQVAEQMSDYLLKGAVSNAINMPSITAEEAPRLKPFVKLAEVLGAFVGQVTEDPIKEVEILFDGSTATMNTRALISATLAGLIRPQVSDVNMVSAPIMVKERGIIVAEVKRDKSGVFDGYIKLTVTTEHRTRSI
;
A
#
# COMPACT_ATOMS: atom_id res chain seq x y z
N ILE A 1 -7.99 2.31 -23.71
CA ILE A 1 -8.96 3.19 -23.02
C ILE A 1 -8.89 2.82 -21.55
N ARG A 2 -8.50 3.70 -20.63
CA ARG A 2 -8.56 3.38 -19.20
C ARG A 2 -10.01 3.56 -18.76
N PRO A 3 -10.77 2.50 -18.41
CA PRO A 3 -12.07 2.72 -17.79
C PRO A 3 -11.84 3.54 -16.52
N ALA A 4 -12.59 4.63 -16.39
CA ALA A 4 -12.54 5.47 -15.21
C ALA A 4 -12.97 4.66 -13.98
N ARG A 5 -12.47 5.01 -12.79
CA ARG A 5 -12.86 4.33 -11.55
C ARG A 5 -14.35 4.55 -11.27
N VAL A 6 -15.01 3.53 -10.70
CA VAL A 6 -16.40 3.57 -10.19
C VAL A 6 -16.71 4.84 -9.38
N ALA A 7 -15.72 5.36 -8.62
CA ALA A 7 -15.85 6.58 -7.84
C ALA A 7 -16.25 7.82 -8.66
N LEU A 8 -15.96 7.87 -9.97
CA LEU A 8 -16.33 8.98 -10.86
C LEU A 8 -17.85 9.00 -11.14
N ILE A 9 -18.55 7.89 -10.93
CA ILE A 9 -19.98 7.68 -11.24
C ILE A 9 -20.80 7.54 -9.93
N ARG A 10 -20.36 8.13 -8.81
CA ARG A 10 -21.16 8.14 -7.56
C ARG A 10 -22.44 8.98 -7.62
N ALA A 11 -22.79 9.49 -8.80
CA ALA A 11 -23.95 10.33 -9.04
C ALA A 11 -24.99 9.63 -9.91
N ARG A 12 -25.26 8.32 -9.70
CA ARG A 12 -26.25 7.52 -10.46
C ARG A 12 -27.57 8.26 -10.66
N VAL A 13 -28.12 8.83 -9.57
CA VAL A 13 -29.39 9.58 -9.59
C VAL A 13 -29.29 10.84 -10.45
N PHE A 14 -28.19 11.59 -10.35
CA PHE A 14 -27.99 12.79 -11.16
C PHE A 14 -27.76 12.46 -12.63
N MET A 15 -27.08 11.36 -12.93
CA MET A 15 -26.81 10.94 -14.31
C MET A 15 -28.10 10.50 -15.01
N VAL A 16 -28.92 9.68 -14.36
CA VAL A 16 -30.26 9.29 -14.86
C VAL A 16 -31.12 10.53 -15.12
N ALA A 17 -31.18 11.47 -14.18
CA ALA A 17 -31.97 12.70 -14.34
C ALA A 17 -31.44 13.60 -15.47
N ALA A 18 -30.11 13.74 -15.58
CA ALA A 18 -29.49 14.54 -16.62
C ALA A 18 -29.71 13.95 -18.03
N LEU A 19 -29.67 12.63 -18.17
CA LEU A 19 -29.98 11.91 -19.41
C LEU A 19 -31.46 12.04 -19.79
N LYS A 20 -32.37 11.86 -18.81
CA LYS A 20 -33.82 12.01 -19.04
C LYS A 20 -34.23 13.45 -19.37
N SER A 21 -33.58 14.43 -18.75
CA SER A 21 -33.85 15.87 -19.01
C SER A 21 -33.25 16.37 -20.33
N GLY A 22 -32.44 15.57 -21.03
CA GLY A 22 -31.72 15.98 -22.23
C GLY A 22 -30.53 16.93 -21.97
N LYS A 23 -30.26 17.27 -20.70
CA LYS A 23 -29.08 18.07 -20.31
C LYS A 23 -27.77 17.35 -20.67
N VAL A 24 -27.79 16.02 -20.63
CA VAL A 24 -26.73 15.15 -21.16
C VAL A 24 -27.29 14.41 -22.37
N ALA A 25 -26.65 14.59 -23.52
CA ALA A 25 -27.11 13.99 -24.78
C ALA A 25 -26.92 12.47 -24.82
N GLY A 26 -25.95 11.93 -24.09
CA GLY A 26 -25.75 10.49 -23.93
C GLY A 26 -24.56 10.13 -23.03
N ALA A 27 -24.42 8.84 -22.69
CA ALA A 27 -23.34 8.33 -21.82
C ALA A 27 -22.83 6.96 -22.26
N GLY A 28 -21.52 6.74 -22.16
CA GLY A 28 -20.87 5.43 -22.27
C GLY A 28 -20.41 4.97 -20.89
N ILE A 29 -20.84 3.79 -20.45
CA ILE A 29 -20.62 3.29 -19.09
C ILE A 29 -20.07 1.87 -19.14
N ASP A 30 -18.86 1.69 -18.62
CA ASP A 30 -18.20 0.37 -18.57
C ASP A 30 -18.12 -0.21 -17.15
N VAL A 31 -18.30 0.62 -16.12
CA VAL A 31 -18.17 0.22 -14.70
C VAL A 31 -19.36 0.69 -13.88
N PHE A 32 -19.73 -0.08 -12.86
CA PHE A 32 -20.90 0.18 -12.01
C PHE A 32 -20.53 0.15 -10.53
N GLU A 33 -21.37 0.78 -9.69
CA GLU A 33 -21.14 0.81 -8.23
C GLU A 33 -21.21 -0.57 -7.58
N VAL A 34 -22.13 -1.40 -8.08
CA VAL A 34 -22.27 -2.80 -7.69
C VAL A 34 -22.11 -3.62 -8.96
N GLU A 35 -21.18 -4.57 -8.94
CA GLU A 35 -20.94 -5.52 -10.02
C GLU A 35 -21.06 -6.96 -9.47
N PRO A 36 -21.70 -7.90 -10.20
CA PRO A 36 -22.28 -7.74 -11.53
C PRO A 36 -23.53 -6.83 -11.51
N ALA A 37 -23.58 -5.90 -12.47
CA ALA A 37 -24.71 -4.98 -12.60
C ALA A 37 -25.83 -5.67 -13.37
N GLU A 38 -26.68 -6.42 -12.67
CA GLU A 38 -27.80 -7.14 -13.28
C GLU A 38 -29.01 -6.25 -13.50
N ASN A 39 -29.25 -5.29 -12.60
CA ASN A 39 -30.40 -4.39 -12.63
C ASN A 39 -29.92 -2.94 -12.45
N ASN A 40 -29.90 -2.16 -13.54
CA ASN A 40 -29.53 -0.74 -13.50
C ASN A 40 -30.51 0.12 -14.32
N GLU A 41 -30.94 1.26 -13.77
CA GLU A 41 -31.86 2.19 -14.46
C GLU A 41 -31.30 2.79 -15.74
N LEU A 42 -29.98 2.74 -15.91
CA LEU A 42 -29.28 3.20 -17.12
C LEU A 42 -29.43 2.19 -18.27
N PHE A 43 -29.81 0.94 -17.98
CA PHE A 43 -30.04 -0.08 -19.01
C PHE A 43 -31.34 0.20 -19.75
N GLY A 44 -31.29 0.07 -21.08
CA GLY A 44 -32.45 0.31 -21.96
C GLY A 44 -32.71 1.78 -22.30
N MET A 45 -31.93 2.74 -21.78
CA MET A 45 -31.97 4.12 -22.26
C MET A 45 -31.33 4.20 -23.65
N GLU A 46 -32.05 4.74 -24.64
CA GLU A 46 -31.56 4.83 -26.03
C GLU A 46 -30.27 5.67 -26.17
N ASN A 47 -30.05 6.62 -25.25
CA ASN A 47 -28.87 7.47 -25.22
C ASN A 47 -27.75 6.95 -24.31
N VAL A 48 -27.80 5.68 -23.89
CA VAL A 48 -26.78 5.06 -23.05
C VAL A 48 -26.22 3.81 -23.72
N VAL A 49 -24.90 3.73 -23.80
CA VAL A 49 -24.18 2.51 -24.16
C VAL A 49 -23.50 1.96 -22.92
N ALA A 50 -23.90 0.76 -22.51
CA ALA A 50 -23.36 0.08 -21.34
C ALA A 50 -22.56 -1.17 -21.76
N THR A 51 -21.35 -1.33 -21.23
CA THR A 51 -20.53 -2.53 -21.40
C THR A 51 -20.18 -3.15 -20.05
N PRO A 52 -20.14 -4.49 -19.93
CA PRO A 52 -19.89 -5.16 -18.65
C PRO A 52 -18.39 -5.24 -18.34
N HIS A 53 -17.77 -4.11 -17.97
CA HIS A 53 -16.38 -4.03 -17.55
C HIS A 53 -15.40 -4.66 -18.56
N LEU A 54 -15.54 -4.26 -19.82
CA LEU A 54 -14.78 -4.83 -20.93
C LEU A 54 -13.55 -4.00 -21.32
N GLY A 55 -13.30 -2.85 -20.68
CA GLY A 55 -12.22 -1.93 -21.04
C GLY A 55 -10.81 -2.54 -21.04
N ALA A 56 -10.58 -3.66 -20.32
CA ALA A 56 -9.32 -4.40 -20.29
C ALA A 56 -9.45 -5.86 -20.79
N SER A 57 -10.59 -6.23 -21.38
CA SER A 57 -10.93 -7.61 -21.74
C SER A 57 -10.57 -7.95 -23.19
N THR A 58 -9.45 -7.43 -23.71
CA THR A 58 -8.91 -7.81 -25.02
C THR A 58 -7.81 -8.86 -24.87
N ALA A 59 -7.61 -9.69 -25.89
CA ALA A 59 -6.58 -10.73 -25.88
C ALA A 59 -5.18 -10.14 -25.66
N GLU A 60 -4.88 -9.02 -26.31
CA GLU A 60 -3.60 -8.32 -26.20
C GLU A 60 -3.40 -7.73 -24.80
N ALA A 61 -4.46 -7.19 -24.19
CA ALA A 61 -4.38 -6.66 -22.83
C ALA A 61 -4.13 -7.78 -21.82
N GLN A 62 -4.83 -8.91 -21.95
CA GLN A 62 -4.64 -10.07 -21.07
C GLN A 62 -3.26 -10.72 -21.25
N GLU A 63 -2.76 -10.82 -22.49
CA GLU A 63 -1.40 -11.33 -22.76
C GLU A 63 -0.33 -10.44 -22.11
N ASN A 64 -0.45 -9.11 -22.26
CA ASN A 64 0.49 -8.18 -21.64
C ASN A 64 0.46 -8.25 -20.10
N VAL A 65 -0.73 -8.37 -19.50
CA VAL A 65 -0.88 -8.55 -18.05
C VAL A 65 -0.23 -9.88 -17.62
N ALA A 66 -0.45 -10.97 -18.35
CA ALA A 66 0.14 -12.26 -18.03
C ALA A 66 1.67 -12.22 -18.10
N LEU A 67 2.26 -11.63 -19.15
CA LEU A 67 3.70 -11.43 -19.28
C LEU A 67 4.25 -10.59 -18.13
N GLN A 68 3.60 -9.47 -17.81
CA GLN A 68 4.03 -8.59 -16.73
C GLN A 68 4.03 -9.30 -15.37
N VAL A 69 3.01 -10.11 -15.07
CA VAL A 69 2.95 -10.90 -13.83
C VAL A 69 4.05 -11.96 -13.82
N ALA A 70 4.27 -12.67 -14.93
CA ALA A 70 5.32 -13.68 -15.03
C ALA A 70 6.72 -13.08 -14.82
N GLU A 71 7.00 -11.92 -15.41
CA GLU A 71 8.25 -11.17 -15.21
C GLU A 71 8.44 -10.75 -13.75
N GLN A 72 7.39 -10.19 -13.12
CA GLN A 72 7.43 -9.81 -11.71
C GLN A 72 7.70 -11.01 -10.78
N MET A 73 7.07 -12.16 -11.05
CA MET A 73 7.32 -13.39 -10.31
C MET A 73 8.76 -13.87 -10.48
N SER A 74 9.27 -13.86 -11.72
CA SER A 74 10.64 -14.26 -12.04
C SER A 74 11.67 -13.37 -11.34
N ASP A 75 11.50 -12.05 -11.42
CA ASP A 75 12.38 -11.07 -10.78
C ASP A 75 12.39 -11.21 -9.25
N TYR A 76 11.22 -11.46 -8.64
CA TYR A 76 11.15 -11.73 -7.21
C TYR A 76 11.86 -13.02 -6.81
N LEU A 77 11.59 -14.12 -7.50
CA LEU A 77 12.13 -15.44 -7.13
C LEU A 77 13.63 -15.54 -7.38
N LEU A 78 14.14 -14.91 -8.45
CA LEU A 78 15.54 -15.01 -8.84
C LEU A 78 16.42 -13.90 -8.22
N LYS A 79 15.89 -12.67 -8.12
CA LYS A 79 16.67 -11.49 -7.72
C LYS A 79 16.19 -10.85 -6.42
N GLY A 80 15.03 -11.25 -5.90
CA GLY A 80 14.41 -10.62 -4.73
C GLY A 80 13.81 -9.25 -5.01
N ALA A 81 13.72 -8.83 -6.27
CA ALA A 81 13.14 -7.55 -6.64
C ALA A 81 11.61 -7.59 -6.50
N VAL A 82 11.03 -6.50 -6.02
CA VAL A 82 9.60 -6.35 -5.80
C VAL A 82 9.13 -5.10 -6.55
N SER A 83 8.16 -5.26 -7.44
CA SER A 83 7.52 -4.14 -8.13
C SER A 83 6.01 -4.36 -8.16
N ASN A 84 5.24 -3.28 -8.13
CA ASN A 84 3.77 -3.27 -8.18
C ASN A 84 3.08 -4.16 -7.13
N ALA A 85 3.78 -4.49 -6.04
CA ALA A 85 3.20 -5.26 -4.95
C ALA A 85 2.18 -4.40 -4.18
N ILE A 86 1.02 -4.98 -3.91
CA ILE A 86 -0.08 -4.31 -3.19
C ILE A 86 0.15 -4.24 -1.68
N ASN A 87 1.05 -5.06 -1.15
CA ASN A 87 1.25 -5.28 0.28
C ASN A 87 2.69 -5.05 0.77
N MET A 88 3.60 -4.68 -0.14
CA MET A 88 5.01 -4.42 0.15
C MET A 88 5.52 -3.24 -0.70
N PRO A 89 6.38 -2.36 -0.15
CA PRO A 89 7.07 -1.35 -0.93
C PRO A 89 7.93 -1.94 -2.06
N SER A 90 8.13 -1.18 -3.14
CA SER A 90 9.02 -1.60 -4.22
C SER A 90 10.47 -1.72 -3.75
N ILE A 91 11.16 -2.77 -4.20
CA ILE A 91 12.57 -3.07 -3.91
C ILE A 91 13.23 -3.43 -5.23
N THR A 92 14.32 -2.76 -5.60
CA THR A 92 15.03 -3.08 -6.84
C THR A 92 15.88 -4.34 -6.69
N ALA A 93 16.25 -4.98 -7.80
CA ALA A 93 17.16 -6.14 -7.79
C ALA A 93 18.54 -5.80 -7.20
N GLU A 94 19.00 -4.56 -7.35
CA GLU A 94 20.28 -4.09 -6.81
C GLU A 94 20.20 -3.91 -5.28
N GLU A 95 19.08 -3.40 -4.78
CA GLU A 95 18.86 -3.20 -3.35
C GLU A 95 18.58 -4.50 -2.61
N ALA A 96 17.86 -5.45 -3.24
CA ALA A 96 17.30 -6.63 -2.59
C ALA A 96 18.31 -7.44 -1.75
N PRO A 97 19.53 -7.78 -2.22
CA PRO A 97 20.49 -8.56 -1.44
C PRO A 97 20.88 -7.89 -0.12
N ARG A 98 21.03 -6.56 -0.15
CA ARG A 98 21.41 -5.76 1.02
C ARG A 98 20.21 -5.46 1.90
N LEU A 99 19.05 -5.16 1.32
CA LEU A 99 17.87 -4.68 2.03
C LEU A 99 17.08 -5.80 2.72
N LYS A 100 17.00 -6.99 2.10
CA LYS A 100 16.23 -8.14 2.62
C LYS A 100 16.52 -8.49 4.09
N PRO A 101 17.78 -8.65 4.54
CA PRO A 101 18.05 -8.94 5.95
C PRO A 101 17.61 -7.80 6.88
N PHE A 102 17.75 -6.53 6.46
CA PHE A 102 17.34 -5.39 7.27
C PHE A 102 15.82 -5.20 7.32
N VAL A 103 15.08 -5.54 6.25
CA VAL A 103 13.61 -5.61 6.28
C VAL A 103 13.16 -6.65 7.30
N LYS A 104 13.81 -7.82 7.33
CA LYS A 104 13.48 -8.84 8.33
C LYS A 104 13.82 -8.37 9.75
N LEU A 105 14.96 -7.73 9.93
CA LEU A 105 15.36 -7.15 11.22
C LEU A 105 14.34 -6.11 11.69
N ALA A 106 13.96 -5.17 10.83
CA ALA A 106 12.96 -4.14 11.08
C ALA A 106 11.61 -4.74 11.50
N GLU A 107 11.13 -5.75 10.77
CA GLU A 107 9.90 -6.48 11.11
C GLU A 107 9.98 -7.13 12.50
N VAL A 108 11.09 -7.81 12.80
CA VAL A 108 11.29 -8.48 14.10
C VAL A 108 11.41 -7.46 15.24
N LEU A 109 12.14 -6.35 15.03
CA LEU A 109 12.29 -5.27 16.00
C LEU A 109 10.93 -4.65 16.33
N GLY A 110 10.14 -4.34 15.31
CA GLY A 110 8.77 -3.87 15.45
C GLY A 110 7.91 -4.87 16.22
N ALA A 111 7.87 -6.13 15.77
CA ALA A 111 7.06 -7.17 16.38
C ALA A 111 7.42 -7.42 17.85
N PHE A 112 8.70 -7.42 18.19
CA PHE A 112 9.17 -7.55 19.55
C PHE A 112 8.64 -6.40 20.41
N VAL A 113 8.89 -5.15 19.99
CA VAL A 113 8.44 -3.97 20.72
C VAL A 113 6.92 -3.93 20.84
N GLY A 114 6.19 -4.30 19.80
CA GLY A 114 4.72 -4.36 19.80
C GLY A 114 4.17 -5.37 20.79
N GLN A 115 4.81 -6.53 20.93
CA GLN A 115 4.39 -7.57 21.89
C GLN A 115 4.69 -7.20 23.34
N VAL A 116 5.78 -6.48 23.59
CA VAL A 116 6.20 -6.08 24.95
C VAL A 116 5.75 -4.67 25.34
N THR A 117 4.80 -4.09 24.59
CA THR A 117 4.19 -2.79 24.86
C THR A 117 2.70 -2.96 25.13
N GLU A 118 2.30 -2.79 26.38
CA GLU A 118 0.91 -2.94 26.83
C GLU A 118 0.13 -1.61 26.73
N ASP A 119 0.82 -0.47 26.89
CA ASP A 119 0.21 0.86 26.86
C ASP A 119 0.01 1.39 25.43
N PRO A 120 -1.00 2.27 25.21
CA PRO A 120 -1.14 2.98 23.95
C PRO A 120 0.12 3.77 23.57
N ILE A 121 0.61 3.53 22.35
CA ILE A 121 1.78 4.22 21.79
C ILE A 121 1.36 5.62 21.37
N LYS A 122 2.12 6.63 21.79
CA LYS A 122 1.94 8.03 21.38
C LYS A 122 2.87 8.39 20.23
N GLU A 123 4.10 7.87 20.26
CA GLU A 123 5.12 8.17 19.27
C GLU A 123 6.07 6.99 19.03
N VAL A 124 6.49 6.87 17.77
CA VAL A 124 7.47 5.89 17.27
C VAL A 124 8.56 6.66 16.55
N GLU A 125 9.78 6.60 17.04
CA GLU A 125 10.97 7.14 16.38
C GLU A 125 11.83 5.99 15.87
N ILE A 126 12.20 6.03 14.59
CA ILE A 126 13.09 5.06 13.96
C ILE A 126 14.36 5.79 13.53
N LEU A 127 15.47 5.46 14.20
CA LEU A 127 16.80 5.95 13.88
C LEU A 127 17.51 4.97 12.94
N PHE A 128 18.01 5.49 11.83
CA PHE A 128 18.93 4.82 10.93
C PHE A 128 20.31 5.48 11.05
N ASP A 129 21.30 4.71 11.50
CA ASP A 129 22.69 5.14 11.65
C ASP A 129 23.59 4.46 10.62
N GLY A 130 24.59 5.21 10.13
CA GLY A 130 25.65 4.68 9.27
C GLY A 130 25.11 4.11 7.97
N SER A 131 25.54 2.90 7.61
CA SER A 131 25.17 2.27 6.34
C SER A 131 23.68 1.98 6.17
N THR A 132 22.89 2.00 7.25
CA THR A 132 21.42 1.84 7.18
C THR A 132 20.69 3.12 6.77
N ALA A 133 21.28 4.30 7.02
CA ALA A 133 20.68 5.60 6.71
C ALA A 133 20.54 5.86 5.20
N THR A 134 21.39 5.21 4.39
CA THR A 134 21.43 5.32 2.93
C THR A 134 20.63 4.22 2.22
N MET A 135 20.05 3.27 2.96
CA MET A 135 19.19 2.23 2.40
C MET A 135 17.80 2.78 2.08
N ASN A 136 16.95 1.93 1.48
CA ASN A 136 15.52 2.16 1.30
C ASN A 136 14.79 2.18 2.67
N THR A 137 14.98 3.28 3.38
CA THR A 137 14.44 3.58 4.71
C THR A 137 12.92 3.57 4.74
N ARG A 138 12.24 3.88 3.63
CA ARG A 138 10.78 3.73 3.52
C ARG A 138 10.33 2.28 3.68
N ALA A 139 11.03 1.34 3.05
CA ALA A 139 10.75 -0.09 3.21
C ALA A 139 11.01 -0.56 4.64
N LEU A 140 12.10 -0.09 5.26
CA LEU A 140 12.45 -0.42 6.64
C LEU A 140 11.43 0.13 7.65
N ILE A 141 11.04 1.40 7.53
CA ILE A 141 9.98 2.00 8.35
C ILE A 141 8.68 1.21 8.21
N SER A 142 8.29 0.89 6.98
CA SER A 142 7.08 0.12 6.69
C SER A 142 7.11 -1.27 7.33
N ALA A 143 8.26 -1.96 7.28
CA ALA A 143 8.46 -3.24 7.93
C ALA A 143 8.40 -3.14 9.46
N THR A 144 9.07 -2.14 10.05
CA THR A 144 9.04 -1.87 11.49
C THR A 144 7.63 -1.60 11.98
N LEU A 145 6.89 -0.71 11.32
CA LEU A 145 5.52 -0.36 11.70
C LEU A 145 4.57 -1.55 11.52
N ALA A 146 4.70 -2.30 10.42
CA ALA A 146 3.89 -3.50 10.21
C ALA A 146 4.13 -4.53 11.31
N GLY A 147 5.39 -4.76 11.71
CA GLY A 147 5.72 -5.61 12.84
C GLY A 147 5.12 -5.08 14.15
N LEU A 148 5.26 -3.78 14.41
CA LEU A 148 4.83 -3.11 15.63
C LEU A 148 3.35 -3.28 15.94
N ILE A 149 2.48 -3.12 14.93
CA ILE A 149 1.02 -3.14 15.15
C ILE A 149 0.37 -4.50 14.86
N ARG A 150 1.11 -5.45 14.26
CA ARG A 150 0.57 -6.79 13.94
C ARG A 150 -0.03 -7.54 15.13
N PRO A 151 0.50 -7.45 16.37
CA PRO A 151 -0.15 -8.08 17.52
C PRO A 151 -1.55 -7.52 17.84
N GLN A 152 -1.86 -6.30 17.39
CA GLN A 152 -3.10 -5.58 17.71
C GLN A 152 -4.11 -5.56 16.56
N VAL A 153 -3.67 -5.83 15.33
CA VAL A 153 -4.46 -5.63 14.10
C VAL A 153 -4.25 -6.80 13.15
N SER A 154 -5.32 -7.52 12.84
CA SER A 154 -5.32 -8.50 11.75
C SER A 154 -5.19 -7.81 10.39
N ASP A 155 -4.60 -8.49 9.40
CA ASP A 155 -4.49 -8.02 8.01
C ASP A 155 -3.59 -6.79 7.76
N VAL A 156 -2.76 -6.41 8.74
CA VAL A 156 -1.73 -5.39 8.50
C VAL A 156 -0.63 -5.90 7.55
N ASN A 157 -0.25 -5.05 6.60
CA ASN A 157 0.91 -5.26 5.74
C ASN A 157 1.79 -4.00 5.68
N MET A 158 2.89 -4.04 4.93
CA MET A 158 3.85 -2.93 4.92
C MET A 158 3.35 -1.68 4.19
N VAL A 159 2.35 -1.80 3.31
CA VAL A 159 1.73 -0.63 2.66
C VAL A 159 0.67 -0.01 3.57
N SER A 160 -0.12 -0.82 4.27
CA SER A 160 -1.19 -0.34 5.15
C SER A 160 -0.69 0.15 6.51
N ALA A 161 0.40 -0.42 7.04
CA ALA A 161 0.87 -0.10 8.39
C ALA A 161 1.16 1.39 8.63
N PRO A 162 1.89 2.12 7.77
CA PRO A 162 2.13 3.55 8.00
C PRO A 162 0.85 4.39 8.04
N ILE A 163 -0.18 3.98 7.29
CA ILE A 163 -1.47 4.66 7.24
C ILE A 163 -2.23 4.37 8.54
N MET A 164 -2.37 3.09 8.90
CA MET A 164 -3.07 2.67 10.12
C MET A 164 -2.46 3.26 11.39
N VAL A 165 -1.12 3.36 11.45
CA VAL A 165 -0.41 4.00 12.58
C VAL A 165 -0.78 5.48 12.70
N LYS A 166 -0.78 6.22 11.59
CA LYS A 166 -1.17 7.64 11.58
C LYS A 166 -2.64 7.85 11.91
N GLU A 167 -3.53 7.00 11.39
CA GLU A 167 -4.98 7.06 11.69
C GLU A 167 -5.27 6.81 13.18
N ARG A 168 -4.41 6.05 13.86
CA ARG A 168 -4.45 5.86 15.32
C ARG A 168 -3.88 7.04 16.11
N GLY A 169 -3.47 8.13 15.45
CA GLY A 169 -2.88 9.30 16.08
C GLY A 169 -1.46 9.11 16.57
N ILE A 170 -0.78 8.04 16.16
CA ILE A 170 0.61 7.76 16.54
C ILE A 170 1.53 8.63 15.68
N ILE A 171 2.39 9.40 16.34
CA ILE A 171 3.42 10.20 15.67
C ILE A 171 4.54 9.26 15.21
N VAL A 172 4.96 9.38 13.96
CA VAL A 172 6.09 8.62 13.41
C VAL A 172 7.21 9.57 13.03
N ALA A 173 8.37 9.41 13.67
CA ALA A 173 9.57 10.16 13.38
C ALA A 173 10.61 9.26 12.70
N GLU A 174 11.23 9.78 11.65
CA GLU A 174 12.39 9.19 10.99
C GLU A 174 13.61 10.03 11.34
N VAL A 175 14.66 9.40 11.87
CA VAL A 175 15.93 10.05 12.14
C VAL A 175 17.02 9.36 11.34
N LYS A 176 17.81 10.14 10.61
CA LYS A 176 18.99 9.65 9.90
C LYS A 176 20.22 10.30 10.47
N ARG A 177 21.27 9.51 10.65
CA ARG A 177 22.55 9.97 11.18
C ARG A 177 23.70 9.36 10.41
N ASP A 178 24.74 10.16 10.19
CA ASP A 178 26.03 9.65 9.75
C ASP A 178 26.56 8.62 10.76
N LYS A 179 27.48 7.75 10.30
CA LYS A 179 28.02 6.65 11.09
C LYS A 179 28.51 7.15 12.46
N SER A 180 27.94 6.59 13.51
CA SER A 180 28.37 6.84 14.88
C SER A 180 28.64 5.53 15.62
N GLY A 181 29.59 5.55 16.54
CA GLY A 181 29.96 4.36 17.32
C GLY A 181 30.76 3.33 16.51
N VAL A 182 30.66 2.06 16.94
CA VAL A 182 31.57 0.98 16.52
C VAL A 182 31.00 0.15 15.37
N PHE A 183 29.68 0.11 15.22
CA PHE A 183 29.01 -0.62 14.15
C PHE A 183 29.03 0.15 12.83
N ASP A 184 28.99 -0.57 11.71
CA ASP A 184 28.93 0.07 10.39
C ASP A 184 27.59 0.75 10.11
N GLY A 185 26.52 0.21 10.68
CA GLY A 185 25.21 0.82 10.71
C GLY A 185 24.27 0.01 11.60
N TYR A 186 23.26 0.68 12.17
CA TYR A 186 22.23 0.03 12.99
C TYR A 186 20.90 0.76 12.85
N ILE A 187 19.82 0.02 13.15
CA ILE A 187 18.47 0.55 13.28
C ILE A 187 18.15 0.57 14.78
N LYS A 188 17.65 1.69 15.29
CA LYS A 188 17.15 1.79 16.66
C LYS A 188 15.70 2.24 16.63
N LEU A 189 14.86 1.54 17.38
CA LEU A 189 13.45 1.85 17.52
C LEU A 189 13.18 2.40 18.92
N THR A 190 12.68 3.63 18.98
CA THR A 190 12.21 4.26 20.22
C THR A 190 10.68 4.34 20.20
N VAL A 191 10.04 3.86 21.26
CA VAL A 191 8.59 3.94 21.44
C VAL A 191 8.29 4.70 22.72
N THR A 192 7.45 5.73 22.57
CA THR A 192 6.96 6.56 23.67
C THR A 192 5.47 6.27 23.90
N THR A 193 5.14 5.99 25.15
CA THR A 193 3.78 5.78 25.67
C THR A 193 3.46 6.88 26.67
N GLU A 194 2.32 6.83 27.33
CA GLU A 194 2.02 7.76 28.43
C GLU A 194 2.98 7.64 29.61
N HIS A 195 3.38 6.41 29.94
CA HIS A 195 4.06 6.12 31.20
C HIS A 195 5.58 5.94 31.03
N ARG A 196 6.03 5.65 29.81
CA ARG A 196 7.44 5.35 29.54
C ARG A 196 7.85 5.60 28.09
N THR A 197 9.15 5.87 27.94
CA THR A 197 9.86 5.82 26.66
C THR A 197 10.89 4.70 26.73
N ARG A 198 10.96 3.86 25.70
CA ARG A 198 11.92 2.76 25.59
C ARG A 198 12.57 2.78 24.21
N SER A 199 13.88 2.53 24.17
CA SER A 199 14.64 2.34 22.93
C SER A 199 15.26 0.95 22.88
N ILE A 200 15.26 0.34 21.70
CA ILE A 200 15.86 -0.97 21.40
C ILE A 200 16.64 -0.87 20.10
#